data_AF-A0A6P6NIP9-F1
#
_entry.id   AF-A0A6P6NIP9-F1
#
_cell.length_a   1.000
_cell.length_b   1.000
_cell.length_c   1.000
_cell.angle_alpha   90.00
_cell.angle_beta   90.00
_cell.angle_gamma   90.00
#
_symmetry.space_group_name_H-M   'P 1'
#
loop_
_entity.id
_entity.type
_entity.pdbx_description
1 polymer ?
#
loop_
_entity_poly.entity_id
_entity_poly.type
_entity_poly.pdbx_seq_one_letter_code
_entity_poly.pdbx_strand_id
1 'polypeptide(L)'
;SLLNDGKASTQFLADNLTKELVDHIKKSLPYLTEQIQTGLVNVQRELKNYDQGPPLEVEKMGPFLSEIIMEFSDQINELSRTGHSKDRNIHALIHPVFKNWDNYLRSTEESFTTKVTEMIDKYNEMHRGRELLTFSDFCEFESVIKDHVAALQEPAMATLKHVREIVQNIFKEVCKLSFDQYPPMRYIVSKMINDIQSKQEAKVEKRIKEFIDMEQLVFTQDKVLQRKLDNSDVPQKAMMDTDTNVYDDENKIFNSKGCALLDTRNLVPDKLVLYYEVVYQRLTDYVPMLIILFMLKDAAKILRHQMLELRNEADVVKLLSEDSDRGRRRADLKQRLERLTQAQEMISNRL
;
A
#
# COMPACT_ATOMS: atom_id res chain seq x y z
N SER A 1 -71.55 60.55 29.13
CA SER A 1 -71.01 60.30 27.78
C SER A 1 -69.63 59.69 27.94
N LEU A 2 -69.22 58.76 27.06
CA LEU A 2 -67.90 58.12 27.13
C LEU A 2 -66.71 59.10 26.99
N LEU A 3 -66.99 60.33 26.56
CA LEU A 3 -66.05 61.47 26.55
C LEU A 3 -65.84 62.11 27.93
N ASN A 4 -66.85 62.13 28.81
CA ASN A 4 -66.74 62.75 30.15
C ASN A 4 -66.05 61.83 31.19
N ASP A 5 -65.92 60.54 30.90
CA ASP A 5 -65.20 59.55 31.73
C ASP A 5 -63.72 59.40 31.34
N GLY A 6 -63.20 60.20 30.40
CA GLY A 6 -61.81 60.13 29.93
C GLY A 6 -61.47 58.90 29.07
N LYS A 7 -62.42 57.97 28.89
CA LYS A 7 -62.28 56.68 28.19
C LYS A 7 -62.29 56.75 26.66
N ALA A 8 -62.59 57.91 26.09
CA ALA A 8 -62.60 58.16 24.64
C ALA A 8 -61.62 59.28 24.26
N SER A 9 -60.41 59.25 24.82
CA SER A 9 -59.29 60.14 24.46
C SER A 9 -58.19 59.36 23.74
N THR A 10 -57.42 60.05 22.89
CA THR A 10 -56.28 59.44 22.17
C THR A 10 -55.20 58.92 23.13
N GLN A 11 -55.04 59.56 24.29
CA GLN A 11 -54.14 59.11 25.36
C GLN A 11 -54.63 57.80 26.00
N PHE A 12 -55.93 57.70 26.32
CA PHE A 12 -56.49 56.47 26.87
C PHE A 12 -56.38 55.28 25.90
N LEU A 13 -56.52 55.54 24.59
CA LEU A 13 -56.28 54.52 23.56
C LEU A 13 -54.79 54.10 23.52
N ALA A 14 -53.86 55.05 23.57
CA ALA A 14 -52.43 54.76 23.58
C ALA A 14 -52.01 53.95 24.82
N ASP A 15 -52.53 54.30 26.00
CA ASP A 15 -52.27 53.59 27.25
C ASP A 15 -52.85 52.17 27.22
N ASN A 16 -54.07 52.01 26.71
CA ASN A 16 -54.71 50.71 26.62
C ASN A 16 -54.03 49.80 25.58
N LEU A 17 -53.63 50.34 24.43
CA LEU A 17 -52.84 49.61 23.43
C LEU A 17 -51.46 49.21 23.98
N THR A 18 -50.81 50.09 24.75
CA THR A 18 -49.52 49.79 25.38
C THR A 18 -49.68 48.66 26.41
N LYS A 19 -50.75 48.70 27.22
CA LYS A 19 -51.04 47.66 28.20
C LYS A 19 -51.33 46.31 27.53
N GLU A 20 -52.18 46.29 26.52
CA GLU A 20 -52.49 45.08 25.75
C GLU A 20 -51.23 44.53 25.05
N LEU A 21 -50.38 45.39 24.49
CA LEU A 21 -49.10 44.99 23.89
C LEU A 21 -48.17 44.35 24.91
N VAL A 22 -48.00 44.96 26.10
CA VAL A 22 -47.16 44.43 27.18
C VAL A 22 -47.69 43.09 27.70
N ASP A 23 -49.00 42.97 27.90
CA ASP A 23 -49.63 41.74 28.35
C ASP A 23 -49.54 40.63 27.29
N HIS A 24 -49.64 40.98 26.01
CA HIS A 24 -49.39 40.05 24.90
C HIS A 24 -47.92 39.60 24.88
N ILE A 25 -46.96 40.52 24.99
CA ILE A 25 -45.52 40.18 25.05
C ILE A 25 -45.23 39.20 26.20
N LYS A 26 -45.78 39.45 27.39
CA LYS A 26 -45.62 38.55 28.56
C LYS A 26 -46.20 37.16 28.31
N LYS A 27 -47.36 37.05 27.66
CA LYS A 27 -47.99 35.77 27.32
C LYS A 27 -47.24 35.02 26.22
N SER A 28 -46.66 35.74 25.25
CA SER A 28 -45.92 35.14 24.13
C SER A 28 -44.48 34.73 24.50
N LEU A 29 -43.89 35.32 25.55
CA LEU A 29 -42.48 35.11 25.92
C LEU A 29 -42.10 33.64 26.24
N PRO A 30 -42.90 32.87 27.03
CA PRO A 30 -42.59 31.47 27.31
C PRO A 30 -42.61 30.61 26.04
N TYR A 31 -43.60 30.84 25.18
CA TYR A 31 -43.72 30.15 23.89
C TYR A 31 -42.54 30.48 22.96
N LEU A 32 -42.12 31.75 22.90
CA LEU A 32 -40.95 32.16 22.12
C LEU A 32 -39.66 31.53 22.65
N THR A 33 -39.50 31.45 23.97
CA THR A 33 -38.34 30.78 24.61
C THR A 33 -38.29 29.30 24.23
N GLU A 34 -39.41 28.59 24.29
CA GLU A 34 -39.50 27.18 23.90
C GLU A 34 -39.18 26.97 22.40
N GLN A 35 -39.68 27.86 21.53
CA GLN A 35 -39.36 27.83 20.10
C GLN A 35 -37.86 28.04 19.84
N ILE A 36 -37.22 28.98 20.53
CA ILE A 36 -35.78 29.24 20.40
C ILE A 36 -34.97 28.04 20.90
N GLN A 37 -35.31 27.48 22.05
CA GLN A 37 -34.66 26.28 22.59
C GLN A 37 -34.80 25.08 21.64
N THR A 38 -36.00 24.85 21.12
CA THR A 38 -36.26 23.78 20.13
C THR A 38 -35.46 24.02 18.84
N GLY A 39 -35.43 25.27 18.38
CA GLY A 39 -34.64 25.68 17.22
C GLY A 39 -33.14 25.45 17.43
N LEU A 40 -32.59 25.79 18.60
CA LEU A 40 -31.20 25.55 18.96
C LEU A 40 -30.85 24.06 18.94
N VAL A 41 -31.67 23.22 19.58
CA VAL A 41 -31.45 21.77 19.60
C VAL A 41 -31.49 21.17 18.19
N ASN A 42 -32.42 21.63 17.35
CA ASN A 42 -32.53 21.16 15.97
C ASN A 42 -31.34 21.59 15.12
N VAL A 43 -30.91 22.86 15.21
CA VAL A 43 -29.73 23.36 14.49
C VAL A 43 -28.46 22.67 14.97
N GLN A 44 -28.30 22.44 16.28
CA GLN A 44 -27.17 21.68 16.82
C GLN A 44 -27.16 20.22 16.34
N ARG A 45 -28.34 19.59 16.24
CA ARG A 45 -28.47 18.23 15.70
C ARG A 45 -28.12 18.19 14.21
N GLU A 46 -28.61 19.14 13.43
CA GLU A 46 -28.25 19.23 12.00
C GLU A 46 -26.75 19.51 11.84
N LEU A 47 -26.16 20.39 12.65
CA LEU A 47 -24.73 20.71 12.59
C LEU A 47 -23.85 19.49 12.90
N LYS A 48 -24.27 18.61 13.83
CA LYS A 48 -23.57 17.35 14.11
C LYS A 48 -23.48 16.42 12.89
N ASN A 49 -24.39 16.53 11.93
CA ASN A 49 -24.36 15.72 10.71
C ASN A 49 -23.34 16.22 9.68
N TYR A 50 -22.74 17.41 9.87
CA TYR A 50 -21.79 18.02 8.94
C TYR A 50 -20.34 18.02 9.47
N ASP A 51 -20.06 17.22 10.51
CA ASP A 51 -18.79 17.16 11.26
C ASP A 51 -18.30 18.53 11.77
N GLN A 52 -17.24 18.54 12.59
CA GLN A 52 -16.47 19.76 12.84
C GLN A 52 -15.69 20.11 11.57
N GLY A 53 -16.35 20.51 10.49
CA GLY A 53 -15.65 21.03 9.31
C GLY A 53 -14.75 22.23 9.70
N PRO A 54 -14.04 22.86 8.76
CA PRO A 54 -12.96 23.79 9.07
C PRO A 54 -13.43 24.95 9.97
N PRO A 55 -12.60 25.35 10.95
CA PRO A 55 -12.84 26.53 11.78
C PRO A 55 -13.06 27.78 10.92
N LEU A 56 -13.90 28.70 11.40
CA LEU A 56 -14.11 30.01 10.74
C LEU A 56 -12.91 30.94 10.92
N GLU A 57 -12.17 30.79 12.01
CA GLU A 57 -11.01 31.60 12.35
C GLU A 57 -9.76 31.10 11.61
N VAL A 58 -9.12 32.00 10.84
CA VAL A 58 -7.93 31.69 10.04
C VAL A 58 -6.78 31.15 10.89
N GLU A 59 -6.62 31.65 12.12
CA GLU A 59 -5.58 31.21 13.07
C GLU A 59 -5.75 29.74 13.50
N LYS A 60 -7.00 29.24 13.55
CA LYS A 60 -7.32 27.85 13.93
C LYS A 60 -7.31 26.88 12.75
N MET A 61 -7.29 27.38 11.51
CA MET A 61 -7.27 26.53 10.31
C MET A 61 -5.96 25.75 10.16
N GLY A 62 -4.82 26.32 10.56
CA GLY A 62 -3.51 25.66 10.50
C GLY A 62 -3.40 24.42 11.42
N PRO A 63 -3.77 24.54 12.71
CA PRO A 63 -3.87 23.39 13.62
C PRO A 63 -4.85 22.32 13.11
N PHE A 64 -6.04 22.72 12.65
CA PHE A 64 -7.03 21.81 12.11
C PHE A 64 -6.53 21.04 10.88
N LEU A 65 -5.86 21.73 9.95
CA LEU A 65 -5.22 21.08 8.80
C LEU A 65 -4.17 20.05 9.27
N SER A 66 -3.41 20.37 10.31
CA SER A 66 -2.40 19.46 10.86
C SER A 66 -3.02 18.21 11.47
N GLU A 67 -4.14 18.34 12.18
CA GLU A 67 -4.90 17.21 12.73
C GLU A 67 -5.41 16.28 11.63
N ILE A 68 -6.04 16.81 10.58
CA ILE A 68 -6.52 16.02 9.44
C ILE A 68 -5.35 15.31 8.73
N ILE A 69 -4.24 16.03 8.51
CA ILE A 69 -3.05 15.46 7.88
C ILE A 69 -2.47 14.32 8.72
N MET A 70 -2.40 14.50 10.04
CA MET A 70 -1.92 13.48 10.96
C MET A 70 -2.84 12.25 10.96
N GLU A 71 -4.15 12.44 11.05
CA GLU A 71 -5.11 11.35 11.01
C GLU A 71 -5.00 10.53 9.72
N PHE A 72 -4.97 11.20 8.57
CA PHE A 72 -4.76 10.53 7.27
C PHE A 72 -3.40 9.79 7.23
N SER A 73 -2.34 10.41 7.73
CA SER A 73 -1.00 9.81 7.74
C SER A 73 -0.94 8.59 8.66
N ASP A 74 -1.64 8.61 9.79
CA ASP A 74 -1.70 7.50 10.73
C ASP A 74 -2.56 6.36 10.16
N GLN A 75 -3.66 6.66 9.45
CA GLN A 75 -4.43 5.67 8.69
C GLN A 75 -3.58 4.96 7.64
N ILE A 76 -2.81 5.71 6.83
CA ILE A 76 -1.91 5.12 5.82
C ILE A 76 -0.79 4.30 6.47
N ASN A 77 -0.22 4.78 7.58
CA ASN A 77 0.83 4.06 8.29
C ASN A 77 0.31 2.75 8.90
N GLU A 78 -0.87 2.74 9.52
CA GLU A 78 -1.44 1.52 10.09
C GLU A 78 -1.78 0.49 9.01
N LEU A 79 -2.33 0.94 7.88
CA LEU A 79 -2.52 0.08 6.70
C LEU A 79 -1.21 -0.55 6.20
N SER A 80 -0.10 0.18 6.33
CA SER A 80 1.23 -0.27 5.91
C SER A 80 1.97 -1.12 6.97
N ARG A 81 1.51 -1.11 8.23
CA ARG A 81 2.22 -1.72 9.38
C ARG A 81 1.65 -3.05 9.82
N THR A 82 0.33 -3.13 10.00
CA THR A 82 -0.29 -4.24 10.74
C THR A 82 -1.24 -5.07 9.91
N GLY A 83 -1.79 -4.55 8.81
CA GLY A 83 -2.83 -5.25 8.07
C GLY A 83 -4.08 -5.57 8.90
N HIS A 84 -4.22 -4.98 10.11
CA HIS A 84 -5.26 -5.31 11.08
C HIS A 84 -6.46 -4.35 11.06
N SER A 85 -6.59 -3.50 10.04
CA SER A 85 -7.90 -2.88 9.79
C SER A 85 -8.86 -3.99 9.38
N LYS A 86 -9.96 -4.14 10.12
CA LYS A 86 -10.94 -5.24 9.99
C LYS A 86 -11.49 -5.46 8.57
N ASP A 87 -11.33 -4.49 7.66
CA ASP A 87 -11.88 -4.54 6.30
C ASP A 87 -10.87 -4.43 5.13
N ARG A 88 -9.60 -4.03 5.32
CA ARG A 88 -8.64 -3.82 4.19
C ARG A 88 -7.18 -4.12 4.51
N ASN A 89 -6.84 -5.40 4.65
CA ASN A 89 -5.44 -5.80 4.80
C ASN A 89 -4.70 -5.73 3.45
N ILE A 90 -3.83 -4.74 3.26
CA ILE A 90 -2.99 -4.60 2.05
C ILE A 90 -2.15 -5.87 1.81
N HIS A 91 -1.61 -6.47 2.87
CA HIS A 91 -0.81 -7.68 2.77
C HIS A 91 -1.63 -8.88 2.29
N ALA A 92 -2.92 -8.96 2.63
CA ALA A 92 -3.79 -10.02 2.14
C ALA A 92 -4.06 -9.92 0.62
N LEU A 93 -4.02 -8.71 0.07
CA LEU A 93 -4.18 -8.46 -1.37
C LEU A 93 -2.87 -8.67 -2.13
N ILE A 94 -1.73 -8.29 -1.53
CA ILE A 94 -0.41 -8.45 -2.13
C ILE A 94 0.07 -9.92 -2.06
N HIS A 95 -0.28 -10.67 -1.01
CA HIS A 95 0.21 -12.03 -0.80
C HIS A 95 -0.11 -13.00 -1.96
N PRO A 96 -1.33 -13.03 -2.55
CA PRO A 96 -1.61 -13.81 -3.76
C PRO A 96 -0.71 -13.47 -4.94
N VAL A 97 -0.30 -12.21 -5.09
CA VAL A 97 0.61 -11.77 -6.17
C VAL A 97 1.99 -12.40 -5.99
N PHE A 98 2.52 -12.38 -4.77
CA PHE A 98 3.79 -13.04 -4.47
C PHE A 98 3.71 -14.56 -4.51
N LYS A 99 2.55 -15.14 -4.20
CA LYS A 99 2.30 -16.57 -4.41
C LYS A 99 2.34 -16.94 -5.90
N ASN A 100 1.78 -16.09 -6.76
CA ASN A 100 1.84 -16.30 -8.21
C ASN A 100 3.29 -16.18 -8.74
N TRP A 101 4.07 -15.24 -8.19
CA TRP A 101 5.52 -15.14 -8.46
C TRP A 101 6.25 -16.42 -8.06
N ASP A 102 6.00 -16.93 -6.84
CA ASP A 102 6.60 -18.19 -6.37
C ASP A 102 6.24 -19.37 -7.28
N ASN A 103 4.96 -19.50 -7.65
CA ASN A 103 4.49 -20.56 -8.54
C ASN A 103 5.14 -20.47 -9.93
N TYR A 104 5.32 -19.27 -10.47
CA TYR A 104 6.01 -19.06 -11.75
C TYR A 104 7.49 -19.47 -11.67
N LEU A 105 8.16 -19.09 -10.59
CA LEU A 105 9.55 -19.49 -10.36
C LEU A 105 9.70 -21.01 -10.20
N ARG A 106 8.73 -21.69 -9.59
CA ARG A 106 8.70 -23.17 -9.54
C ARG A 106 8.46 -23.81 -10.90
N SER A 107 7.55 -23.27 -11.71
CA SER A 107 7.28 -23.82 -13.05
C SER A 107 8.46 -23.69 -14.01
N THR A 108 9.35 -22.74 -13.75
CA THR A 108 10.56 -22.55 -14.56
C THR A 108 11.68 -23.52 -14.21
N GLU A 109 11.59 -24.23 -13.08
CA GLU A 109 12.55 -25.27 -12.67
C GLU A 109 12.54 -26.48 -13.60
N GLU A 110 11.36 -26.97 -13.98
CA GLU A 110 11.22 -28.07 -14.94
C GLU A 110 11.81 -27.68 -16.30
N SER A 111 11.48 -26.48 -16.78
CA SER A 111 12.02 -25.95 -18.04
C SER A 111 13.54 -25.78 -17.98
N PHE A 112 14.09 -25.33 -16.85
CA PHE A 112 15.53 -25.20 -16.65
C PHE A 112 16.22 -26.56 -16.68
N THR A 113 15.68 -27.55 -15.97
CA THR A 113 16.21 -28.91 -15.91
C THR A 113 16.27 -29.54 -17.31
N THR A 114 15.21 -29.37 -18.12
CA THR A 114 15.20 -29.83 -19.52
C THR A 114 16.26 -29.14 -20.35
N LYS A 115 16.39 -27.81 -20.27
CA LYS A 115 17.41 -27.04 -21.02
C LYS A 115 18.83 -27.44 -20.63
N VAL A 116 19.09 -27.65 -19.34
CA VAL A 116 20.38 -28.11 -18.84
C VAL A 116 20.71 -29.50 -19.39
N THR A 117 19.75 -30.41 -19.39
CA THR A 117 19.93 -31.77 -19.93
C THR A 117 20.21 -31.74 -21.43
N GLU A 118 19.41 -31.00 -22.21
CA GLU A 118 19.62 -30.86 -23.66
C GLU A 118 20.96 -30.22 -24.03
N MET A 119 21.39 -29.21 -23.28
CA MET A 119 22.70 -28.58 -23.50
C MET A 119 23.83 -29.56 -23.17
N ILE A 120 23.72 -30.32 -22.08
CA ILE A 120 24.69 -31.35 -21.71
C ILE A 120 24.78 -32.43 -22.79
N ASP A 121 23.65 -32.86 -23.35
CA ASP A 121 23.64 -33.84 -24.45
C ASP A 121 24.34 -33.30 -25.69
N LYS A 122 24.03 -32.07 -26.12
CA LYS A 122 24.70 -31.40 -27.26
C LYS A 122 26.19 -31.19 -27.02
N TYR A 123 26.56 -30.77 -25.81
CA TYR A 123 27.94 -30.59 -25.41
C TYR A 123 28.71 -31.92 -25.46
N ASN A 124 28.10 -32.99 -24.93
CA ASN A 124 28.65 -34.33 -24.97
C ASN A 124 28.79 -34.85 -26.41
N GLU A 125 27.91 -34.50 -27.34
CA GLU A 125 28.06 -34.88 -28.75
C GLU A 125 29.23 -34.17 -29.43
N MET A 126 29.43 -32.88 -29.15
CA MET A 126 30.43 -32.05 -29.85
C MET A 126 31.85 -32.19 -29.31
N HIS A 127 32.01 -32.36 -27.99
CA HIS A 127 33.32 -32.27 -27.32
C HIS A 127 33.88 -33.61 -26.85
N ARG A 128 33.11 -34.70 -26.99
CA ARG A 128 33.52 -36.03 -26.52
C ARG A 128 34.70 -36.58 -27.32
N GLY A 129 35.69 -37.09 -26.58
CA GLY A 129 36.96 -37.58 -27.12
C GLY A 129 38.06 -36.52 -27.22
N ARG A 130 37.73 -35.23 -27.05
CA ARG A 130 38.68 -34.12 -26.99
C ARG A 130 39.05 -33.73 -25.55
N GLU A 131 38.07 -33.76 -24.63
CA GLU A 131 38.24 -33.35 -23.24
C GLU A 131 38.51 -34.53 -22.28
N LEU A 132 39.28 -34.23 -21.24
CA LEU A 132 39.56 -35.17 -20.14
C LEU A 132 38.29 -35.50 -19.35
N LEU A 133 38.23 -36.68 -18.74
CA LEU A 133 37.02 -37.24 -18.10
C LEU A 133 36.38 -36.30 -17.06
N THR A 134 37.20 -35.52 -16.35
CA THR A 134 36.78 -34.65 -15.23
C THR A 134 36.65 -33.18 -15.58
N PHE A 135 37.01 -32.78 -16.80
CA PHE A 135 37.01 -31.38 -17.22
C PHE A 135 35.80 -31.13 -18.11
N SER A 136 35.04 -30.10 -17.78
CA SER A 136 33.93 -29.60 -18.58
C SER A 136 34.09 -28.09 -18.68
N ASP A 137 33.79 -27.51 -19.84
CA ASP A 137 33.89 -26.07 -20.05
C ASP A 137 32.79 -25.36 -19.26
N PHE A 138 33.20 -24.62 -18.23
CA PHE A 138 32.31 -23.85 -17.37
C PHE A 138 31.51 -22.80 -18.16
N CYS A 139 32.05 -22.30 -19.28
CA CYS A 139 31.44 -21.21 -20.04
C CYS A 139 30.08 -21.58 -20.64
N GLU A 140 29.91 -22.83 -21.10
CA GLU A 140 28.66 -23.32 -21.70
C GLU A 140 27.55 -23.41 -20.63
N PHE A 141 27.88 -23.92 -19.44
CA PHE A 141 26.97 -23.97 -18.28
C PHE A 141 26.60 -22.58 -17.77
N GLU A 142 27.57 -21.68 -17.73
CA GLU A 142 27.36 -20.29 -17.33
C GLU A 142 26.37 -19.60 -18.26
N SER A 143 26.43 -19.89 -19.57
CA SER A 143 25.54 -19.29 -20.57
C SER A 143 24.07 -19.68 -20.36
N VAL A 144 23.78 -20.96 -20.05
CA VAL A 144 22.43 -21.45 -19.78
C VAL A 144 21.83 -20.81 -18.53
N ILE A 145 22.63 -20.63 -17.48
CA ILE A 145 22.20 -19.93 -16.26
C ILE A 145 21.88 -18.47 -16.58
N LYS A 146 22.77 -17.78 -17.30
CA LYS A 146 22.59 -16.37 -17.68
C LYS A 146 21.31 -16.16 -18.49
N ASP A 147 21.08 -16.99 -19.50
CA ASP A 147 19.88 -16.91 -20.34
C ASP A 147 18.60 -17.15 -19.53
N HIS A 148 18.64 -18.11 -18.61
CA HIS A 148 17.51 -18.40 -17.73
C HIS A 148 17.22 -17.25 -16.76
N VAL A 149 18.25 -16.72 -16.10
CA VAL A 149 18.13 -15.59 -15.15
C VAL A 149 17.66 -14.32 -15.87
N ALA A 150 18.16 -14.04 -17.07
CA ALA A 150 17.73 -12.90 -17.87
C ALA A 150 16.22 -12.97 -18.21
N ALA A 151 15.69 -14.17 -18.48
CA ALA A 151 14.27 -14.36 -18.76
C ALA A 151 13.36 -14.07 -17.54
N LEU A 152 13.89 -14.09 -16.31
CA LEU A 152 13.14 -13.81 -15.08
C LEU A 152 12.93 -12.31 -14.83
N GLN A 153 13.58 -11.43 -15.60
CA GLN A 153 13.44 -9.99 -15.46
C GLN A 153 12.01 -9.51 -15.79
N GLU A 154 11.46 -9.90 -16.93
CA GLU A 154 10.13 -9.44 -17.38
C GLU A 154 9.01 -9.83 -16.40
N PRO A 155 8.95 -11.09 -15.92
CA PRO A 155 7.95 -11.48 -14.92
C PRO A 155 8.13 -10.75 -13.58
N ALA A 156 9.37 -10.50 -13.15
CA ALA A 156 9.62 -9.68 -11.95
C ALA A 156 9.06 -8.24 -12.12
N MET A 157 9.25 -7.63 -13.29
CA MET A 157 8.66 -6.31 -13.59
C MET A 157 7.13 -6.34 -13.63
N ALA A 158 6.54 -7.43 -14.13
CA ALA A 158 5.09 -7.60 -14.12
C ALA A 158 4.53 -7.69 -12.69
N THR A 159 5.21 -8.41 -11.79
CA THR A 159 4.80 -8.48 -10.37
C THR A 159 4.84 -7.11 -9.68
N LEU A 160 5.87 -6.31 -9.96
CA LEU A 160 5.97 -4.93 -9.48
C LEU A 160 4.78 -4.08 -9.94
N LYS A 161 4.43 -4.12 -11.24
CA LYS A 161 3.30 -3.36 -11.79
C LYS A 161 1.98 -3.74 -11.13
N HIS A 162 1.76 -5.04 -10.89
CA HIS A 162 0.53 -5.49 -10.25
C HIS A 162 0.43 -5.02 -8.79
N VAL A 163 1.53 -5.10 -8.02
CA VAL A 163 1.54 -4.58 -6.64
C VAL A 163 1.36 -3.06 -6.61
N ARG A 164 1.97 -2.33 -7.55
CA ARG A 164 1.76 -0.88 -7.69
C ARG A 164 0.28 -0.54 -7.82
N GLU A 165 -0.44 -1.21 -8.71
CA GLU A 165 -1.86 -0.96 -8.96
C GLU A 165 -2.69 -1.17 -7.67
N ILE A 166 -2.41 -2.26 -6.94
CA ILE A 166 -3.08 -2.55 -5.66
C ILE A 166 -2.83 -1.43 -4.64
N VAL A 167 -1.57 -1.07 -4.40
CA VAL A 167 -1.23 -0.05 -3.40
C VAL A 167 -1.80 1.32 -3.80
N GLN A 168 -1.69 1.69 -5.07
CA GLN A 168 -2.22 2.95 -5.59
C GLN A 168 -3.74 3.04 -5.43
N ASN A 169 -4.48 1.96 -5.71
CA ASN A 169 -5.93 1.93 -5.54
C ASN A 169 -6.32 2.12 -4.07
N ILE A 170 -5.67 1.40 -3.16
CA ILE A 170 -5.96 1.50 -1.72
C ILE A 170 -5.66 2.92 -1.22
N PHE A 171 -4.52 3.50 -1.57
CA PHE A 171 -4.17 4.85 -1.14
C PHE A 171 -5.15 5.90 -1.70
N LYS A 172 -5.61 5.73 -2.95
CA LYS A 172 -6.65 6.58 -3.55
C LYS A 172 -8.00 6.44 -2.85
N GLU A 173 -8.38 5.23 -2.44
CA GLU A 173 -9.62 5.00 -1.69
C GLU A 173 -9.59 5.67 -0.32
N VAL A 174 -8.48 5.51 0.42
CA VAL A 174 -8.30 6.20 1.71
C VAL A 174 -8.34 7.71 1.50
N CYS A 175 -7.64 8.24 0.49
CA CYS A 175 -7.68 9.65 0.14
C CYS A 175 -9.10 10.14 -0.17
N LYS A 176 -9.95 9.34 -0.83
CA LYS A 176 -11.34 9.71 -1.10
C LYS A 176 -12.17 9.78 0.18
N LEU A 177 -12.00 8.81 1.08
CA LEU A 177 -12.74 8.74 2.33
C LEU A 177 -12.32 9.86 3.30
N SER A 178 -11.02 10.13 3.42
CA SER A 178 -10.50 11.15 4.35
C SER A 178 -10.73 12.58 3.87
N PHE A 179 -10.78 12.83 2.55
CA PHE A 179 -10.90 14.17 1.97
C PHE A 179 -12.17 14.38 1.12
N ASP A 180 -13.24 13.63 1.39
CA ASP A 180 -14.52 13.78 0.66
C ASP A 180 -15.08 15.21 0.77
N GLN A 181 -14.90 15.82 1.93
CA GLN A 181 -15.36 17.17 2.24
C GLN A 181 -14.51 18.27 1.59
N TYR A 182 -13.29 17.96 1.14
CA TYR A 182 -12.28 18.93 0.67
C TYR A 182 -11.77 18.58 -0.74
N PRO A 183 -12.52 18.94 -1.80
CA PRO A 183 -12.16 18.57 -3.17
C PRO A 183 -10.75 19.03 -3.63
N PRO A 184 -10.26 20.24 -3.29
CA PRO A 184 -8.91 20.65 -3.69
C PRO A 184 -7.82 19.84 -3.00
N MET A 185 -7.98 19.57 -1.70
CA MET A 185 -7.05 18.73 -0.96
C MET A 185 -7.02 17.32 -1.55
N ARG A 186 -8.20 16.74 -1.81
CA ARG A 186 -8.31 15.42 -2.46
C ARG A 186 -7.57 15.37 -3.80
N TYR A 187 -7.68 16.41 -4.63
CA TYR A 187 -6.99 16.47 -5.91
C TYR A 187 -5.46 16.52 -5.74
N ILE A 188 -4.97 17.37 -4.86
CA ILE A 188 -3.53 17.53 -4.59
C ILE A 188 -2.94 16.24 -4.02
N VAL A 189 -3.58 15.65 -3.01
CA VAL A 189 -3.11 14.41 -2.39
C VAL A 189 -3.15 13.24 -3.38
N SER A 190 -4.20 13.13 -4.20
CA SER A 190 -4.29 12.11 -5.24
C SER A 190 -3.17 12.24 -6.28
N LYS A 191 -2.86 13.47 -6.72
CA LYS A 191 -1.71 13.73 -7.61
C LYS A 191 -0.40 13.34 -6.94
N MET A 192 -0.21 13.73 -5.68
CA MET A 192 0.97 13.41 -4.88
C MET A 192 1.18 11.91 -4.73
N ILE A 193 0.11 11.14 -4.47
CA ILE A 193 0.14 9.67 -4.43
C ILE A 193 0.65 9.11 -5.77
N ASN A 194 0.14 9.61 -6.90
CA ASN A 194 0.57 9.14 -8.23
C ASN A 194 2.06 9.46 -8.49
N ASP A 195 2.50 10.65 -8.12
CA ASP A 195 3.88 11.11 -8.31
C ASP A 195 4.86 10.30 -7.44
N ILE A 196 4.50 10.02 -6.17
CA ILE A 196 5.29 9.18 -5.27
C ILE A 196 5.37 7.75 -5.82
N GLN A 197 4.22 7.15 -6.17
CA GLN A 197 4.16 5.77 -6.67
C GLN A 197 5.02 5.61 -7.94
N SER A 198 4.96 6.56 -8.88
CA SER A 198 5.76 6.52 -10.12
C SER A 198 7.27 6.68 -9.84
N LYS A 199 7.64 7.54 -8.88
CA LYS A 199 9.05 7.69 -8.46
C LYS A 199 9.59 6.44 -7.75
N GLN A 200 8.76 5.77 -6.94
CA GLN A 200 9.16 4.53 -6.28
C GLN A 200 9.24 3.36 -7.26
N GLU A 201 8.30 3.24 -8.19
CA GLU A 201 8.32 2.25 -9.26
C GLU A 201 9.66 2.30 -10.03
N ALA A 202 10.05 3.49 -10.51
CA ALA A 202 11.32 3.66 -11.22
C ALA A 202 12.56 3.24 -10.40
N LYS A 203 12.54 3.45 -9.08
CA LYS A 203 13.62 3.00 -8.18
C LYS A 203 13.64 1.48 -8.07
N VAL A 204 12.47 0.85 -7.93
CA VAL A 204 12.38 -0.63 -7.83
C VAL A 204 12.76 -1.27 -9.15
N GLU A 205 12.30 -0.75 -10.28
CA GLU A 205 12.70 -1.25 -11.61
C GLU A 205 14.21 -1.24 -11.79
N LYS A 206 14.88 -0.14 -11.41
CA LYS A 206 16.34 -0.05 -11.47
C LYS A 206 17.00 -1.12 -10.58
N ARG A 207 16.49 -1.31 -9.36
CA ARG A 207 17.04 -2.27 -8.38
C ARG A 207 16.81 -3.73 -8.78
N ILE A 208 15.67 -4.04 -9.41
CA ILE A 208 15.41 -5.37 -9.96
C ILE A 208 16.39 -5.66 -11.10
N LYS A 209 16.61 -4.71 -12.02
CA LYS A 209 17.61 -4.87 -13.11
C LYS A 209 19.00 -5.12 -12.54
N GLU A 210 19.46 -4.26 -11.63
CA GLU A 210 20.74 -4.41 -10.96
C GLU A 210 20.86 -5.77 -10.25
N PHE A 211 19.78 -6.26 -9.63
CA PHE A 211 19.76 -7.57 -8.97
C PHE A 211 19.86 -8.74 -9.96
N ILE A 212 19.12 -8.68 -11.07
CA ILE A 212 19.20 -9.69 -12.12
C ILE A 212 20.58 -9.70 -12.77
N ASP A 213 21.17 -8.53 -13.03
CA ASP A 213 22.55 -8.41 -13.55
C ASP A 213 23.58 -9.03 -12.59
N MET A 214 23.35 -8.93 -11.28
CA MET A 214 24.18 -9.61 -10.27
C MET A 214 23.97 -11.13 -10.28
N GLU A 215 22.74 -11.63 -10.39
CA GLU A 215 22.48 -13.08 -10.42
C GLU A 215 22.95 -13.76 -11.71
N GLN A 216 23.19 -13.00 -12.79
CA GLN A 216 23.90 -13.48 -13.98
C GLN A 216 25.38 -13.78 -13.71
N LEU A 217 25.96 -13.25 -12.63
CA LEU A 217 27.29 -13.63 -12.17
C LEU A 217 27.15 -14.94 -11.39
N VAL A 218 27.53 -16.05 -12.02
CA VAL A 218 27.41 -17.39 -11.42
C VAL A 218 28.31 -17.48 -10.18
N PHE A 219 27.73 -17.29 -9.01
CA PHE A 219 28.45 -17.23 -7.74
C PHE A 219 27.62 -17.73 -6.56
N THR A 220 28.19 -18.67 -5.83
CA THR A 220 27.71 -19.10 -4.52
C THR A 220 28.87 -19.50 -3.64
N GLN A 221 28.72 -19.38 -2.32
CA GLN A 221 29.73 -19.87 -1.40
C GLN A 221 29.66 -21.39 -1.31
N ASP A 222 30.82 -22.05 -1.33
CA ASP A 222 30.92 -23.52 -1.29
C ASP A 222 30.11 -24.13 -0.14
N LYS A 223 30.08 -23.49 1.03
CA LYS A 223 29.30 -23.95 2.20
C LYS A 223 27.79 -24.01 1.93
N VAL A 224 27.26 -23.11 1.10
CA VAL A 224 25.83 -23.06 0.75
C VAL A 224 25.51 -24.19 -0.21
N LEU A 225 26.36 -24.40 -1.22
CA LEU A 225 26.22 -25.47 -2.18
C LEU A 225 26.40 -26.84 -1.52
N GLN A 226 27.40 -27.01 -0.66
CA GLN A 226 27.64 -28.25 0.10
C GLN A 226 26.43 -28.65 0.93
N ARG A 227 25.81 -27.74 1.68
CA ARG A 227 24.58 -28.04 2.43
C ARG A 227 23.44 -28.49 1.52
N LYS A 228 23.33 -27.94 0.31
CA LYS A 228 22.32 -28.32 -0.68
C LYS A 228 22.61 -29.70 -1.27
N LEU A 229 23.88 -30.03 -1.49
CA LEU A 229 24.31 -31.38 -1.89
C LEU A 229 24.07 -32.43 -0.79
N ASP A 230 24.39 -32.12 0.46
CA ASP A 230 24.24 -33.04 1.60
C ASP A 230 22.76 -33.38 1.89
N ASN A 231 21.86 -32.45 1.57
CA ASN A 231 20.40 -32.61 1.73
C ASN A 231 19.72 -33.22 0.49
N SER A 232 20.47 -33.46 -0.59
CA SER A 232 19.96 -34.04 -1.83
C SER A 232 20.30 -35.52 -1.92
N ASP A 233 19.60 -36.29 -2.76
CA ASP A 233 19.87 -37.73 -3.01
C ASP A 233 21.07 -37.96 -3.96
N VAL A 234 21.72 -36.88 -4.41
CA VAL A 234 22.91 -36.91 -5.28
C VAL A 234 24.06 -37.78 -4.73
N PRO A 235 24.37 -37.78 -3.42
CA PRO A 235 25.36 -38.68 -2.83
C PRO A 235 24.95 -40.16 -2.94
N GLN A 236 23.66 -40.49 -2.96
CA GLN A 236 23.17 -41.86 -3.06
C GLN A 236 23.20 -42.37 -4.51
N LYS A 237 22.89 -41.52 -5.51
CA LYS A 237 23.07 -41.86 -6.94
C LYS A 237 24.52 -42.22 -7.27
N ALA A 238 25.49 -41.50 -6.69
CA ALA A 238 26.92 -41.81 -6.86
C ALA A 238 27.34 -43.17 -6.25
N MET A 239 26.55 -43.72 -5.31
CA MET A 239 26.79 -45.02 -4.68
C MET A 239 25.94 -46.16 -5.28
N MET A 240 24.87 -45.85 -6.02
CA MET A 240 23.92 -46.84 -6.55
C MET A 240 24.34 -47.44 -7.91
N ASP A 241 25.22 -46.75 -8.66
CA ASP A 241 25.88 -47.31 -9.87
C ASP A 241 26.86 -48.46 -9.55
N THR A 242 27.05 -48.81 -8.27
CA THR A 242 27.97 -49.87 -7.83
C THR A 242 27.34 -51.28 -7.84
N ASP A 243 26.00 -51.40 -7.86
CA ASP A 243 25.29 -52.66 -7.67
C ASP A 243 24.70 -53.23 -8.97
N THR A 244 25.53 -53.37 -10.01
CA THR A 244 25.19 -54.26 -11.14
C THR A 244 25.85 -55.62 -10.94
N ASN A 245 25.03 -56.59 -10.52
CA ASN A 245 25.27 -58.03 -10.35
C ASN A 245 26.60 -58.59 -10.90
N VAL A 246 27.45 -59.04 -9.98
CA VAL A 246 28.68 -59.81 -10.25
C VAL A 246 28.31 -61.27 -10.54
N TYR A 247 28.36 -61.66 -11.82
CA TYR A 247 28.64 -63.04 -12.20
C TYR A 247 29.97 -63.07 -12.97
N ASP A 248 30.99 -63.53 -12.25
CA ASP A 248 32.14 -64.34 -12.69
C ASP A 248 32.80 -64.01 -14.05
N ASP A 249 33.86 -63.19 -14.03
CA ASP A 249 34.99 -63.28 -14.97
C ASP A 249 36.21 -62.52 -14.41
N GLU A 250 37.18 -63.25 -13.89
CA GLU A 250 38.37 -62.72 -13.17
C GLU A 250 39.35 -61.92 -14.06
N ASN A 251 39.07 -61.71 -15.34
CA ASN A 251 39.98 -61.00 -16.27
C ASN A 251 39.60 -59.55 -16.62
N LYS A 252 38.62 -58.93 -15.94
CA LYS A 252 38.22 -57.52 -16.19
C LYS A 252 38.51 -56.53 -15.05
N ILE A 253 39.36 -56.92 -14.09
CA ILE A 253 39.54 -56.17 -12.83
C ILE A 253 40.31 -54.84 -12.98
N PHE A 254 40.95 -54.54 -14.11
CA PHE A 254 41.85 -53.38 -14.21
C PHE A 254 41.36 -52.14 -14.96
N ASN A 255 40.11 -52.02 -15.42
CA ASN A 255 39.76 -50.81 -16.20
C ASN A 255 38.33 -50.22 -16.12
N SER A 256 37.43 -50.69 -15.24
CA SER A 256 36.07 -50.11 -15.17
C SER A 256 35.74 -49.34 -13.87
N LYS A 257 36.21 -49.80 -12.70
CA LYS A 257 35.82 -49.21 -11.41
C LYS A 257 36.44 -47.84 -11.11
N GLY A 258 37.69 -47.61 -11.51
CA GLY A 258 38.38 -46.34 -11.28
C GLY A 258 37.90 -45.19 -12.17
N CYS A 259 37.41 -45.50 -13.38
CA CYS A 259 36.98 -44.51 -14.36
C CYS A 259 35.57 -43.98 -14.07
N ALA A 260 34.65 -44.85 -13.65
CA ALA A 260 33.27 -44.47 -13.29
C ALA A 260 33.20 -43.56 -12.05
N LEU A 261 34.08 -43.76 -11.06
CA LEU A 261 34.13 -42.93 -9.85
C LEU A 261 34.66 -41.52 -10.11
N LEU A 262 35.44 -41.33 -11.20
CA LEU A 262 35.94 -40.04 -11.64
C LEU A 262 35.00 -39.34 -12.64
N ASP A 263 34.00 -40.05 -13.18
CA ASP A 263 33.02 -39.49 -14.11
C ASP A 263 31.95 -38.70 -13.35
N THR A 264 32.31 -37.46 -12.98
CA THR A 264 31.42 -36.54 -12.27
C THR A 264 30.41 -35.83 -13.18
N ARG A 265 30.35 -36.20 -14.47
CA ARG A 265 29.52 -35.53 -15.48
C ARG A 265 28.04 -35.79 -15.31
N ASN A 266 27.66 -37.01 -14.92
CA ASN A 266 26.26 -37.35 -14.59
C ASN A 266 25.73 -36.54 -13.40
N LEU A 267 26.63 -35.94 -12.60
CA LEU A 267 26.29 -35.09 -11.45
C LEU A 267 26.23 -33.61 -11.81
N VAL A 268 26.67 -33.19 -13.00
CA VAL A 268 26.64 -31.79 -13.46
C VAL A 268 25.22 -31.24 -13.61
N PRO A 269 24.24 -31.95 -14.23
CA PRO A 269 22.87 -31.46 -14.28
C PRO A 269 22.30 -31.25 -12.88
N ASP A 270 22.48 -32.24 -11.99
CA ASP A 270 21.99 -32.19 -10.61
C ASP A 270 22.64 -31.01 -9.84
N LYS A 271 23.95 -30.74 -10.03
CA LYS A 271 24.63 -29.57 -9.43
C LYS A 271 24.10 -28.23 -9.94
N LEU A 272 23.74 -28.13 -11.22
CA LEU A 272 23.20 -26.90 -11.80
C LEU A 272 21.76 -26.65 -11.34
N VAL A 273 20.96 -27.69 -11.20
CA VAL A 273 19.62 -27.60 -10.60
C VAL A 273 19.73 -27.13 -9.15
N LEU A 274 20.66 -27.68 -8.36
CA LEU A 274 20.92 -27.21 -6.99
C LEU A 274 21.40 -25.74 -6.94
N TYR A 275 22.21 -25.31 -7.92
CA TYR A 275 22.58 -23.90 -8.04
C TYR A 275 21.34 -23.04 -8.35
N TYR A 276 20.48 -23.49 -9.27
CA TYR A 276 19.24 -22.78 -9.59
C TYR A 276 18.31 -22.69 -8.38
N GLU A 277 18.22 -23.71 -7.52
CA GLU A 277 17.46 -23.61 -6.27
C GLU A 277 17.95 -22.47 -5.36
N VAL A 278 19.26 -22.19 -5.35
CA VAL A 278 19.83 -21.06 -4.59
C VAL A 278 19.39 -19.74 -5.21
N VAL A 279 19.47 -19.61 -6.53
CA VAL A 279 19.00 -18.41 -7.27
C VAL A 279 17.50 -18.20 -7.07
N TYR A 280 16.72 -19.26 -7.15
CA TYR A 280 15.29 -19.30 -6.87
C TYR A 280 14.97 -18.75 -5.47
N GLN A 281 15.64 -19.25 -4.42
CA GLN A 281 15.43 -18.77 -3.06
C GLN A 281 15.72 -17.27 -2.93
N ARG A 282 16.84 -16.82 -3.51
CA ARG A 282 17.20 -15.39 -3.50
C ARG A 282 16.16 -14.53 -4.20
N LEU A 283 15.64 -14.96 -5.35
CA LEU A 283 14.60 -14.24 -6.11
C LEU A 283 13.24 -14.21 -5.40
N THR A 284 12.83 -15.34 -4.82
CA THR A 284 11.57 -15.46 -4.06
C THR A 284 11.56 -14.56 -2.84
N ASP A 285 12.72 -14.38 -2.19
CA ASP A 285 12.82 -13.50 -1.03
C ASP A 285 13.03 -12.03 -1.43
N TYR A 286 14.03 -11.76 -2.29
CA TYR A 286 14.49 -10.41 -2.57
C TYR A 286 13.45 -9.56 -3.29
N VAL A 287 12.81 -10.10 -4.34
CA VAL A 287 11.87 -9.32 -5.17
C VAL A 287 10.65 -8.86 -4.35
N PRO A 288 9.94 -9.72 -3.60
CA PRO A 288 8.87 -9.28 -2.71
C PRO A 288 9.32 -8.31 -1.62
N MET A 289 10.47 -8.56 -0.97
CA MET A 289 10.98 -7.66 0.06
C MET A 289 11.26 -6.26 -0.48
N LEU A 290 11.89 -6.17 -1.64
CA LEU A 290 12.19 -4.92 -2.33
C LEU A 290 10.91 -4.16 -2.68
N ILE A 291 9.92 -4.85 -3.27
CA ILE A 291 8.64 -4.26 -3.64
C ILE A 291 7.91 -3.73 -2.39
N ILE A 292 7.79 -4.53 -1.32
CA ILE A 292 7.13 -4.09 -0.07
C ILE A 292 7.83 -2.86 0.52
N LEU A 293 9.16 -2.85 0.53
CA LEU A 293 9.93 -1.75 1.11
C LEU A 293 9.64 -0.44 0.39
N PHE A 294 9.80 -0.41 -0.94
CA PHE A 294 9.71 0.84 -1.71
C PHE A 294 8.27 1.24 -2.04
N MET A 295 7.44 0.29 -2.49
CA MET A 295 6.09 0.58 -2.98
C MET A 295 5.07 0.81 -1.88
N LEU A 296 5.28 0.21 -0.70
CA LEU A 296 4.37 0.33 0.44
C LEU A 296 4.98 1.15 1.57
N LYS A 297 6.07 0.66 2.19
CA LYS A 297 6.61 1.28 3.42
C LYS A 297 7.19 2.67 3.17
N ASP A 298 8.08 2.81 2.21
CA ASP A 298 8.73 4.09 1.92
C ASP A 298 7.79 5.05 1.19
N ALA A 299 6.89 4.54 0.34
CA ALA A 299 5.81 5.35 -0.24
C ALA A 299 4.94 5.99 0.85
N ALA A 300 4.52 5.23 1.88
CA ALA A 300 3.76 5.75 3.02
C ALA A 300 4.53 6.82 3.80
N LYS A 301 5.81 6.59 4.10
CA LYS A 301 6.67 7.57 4.80
C LYS A 301 6.84 8.86 4.00
N ILE A 302 7.09 8.76 2.70
CA ILE A 302 7.26 9.91 1.82
C ILE A 302 5.95 10.68 1.70
N LEU A 303 4.82 9.98 1.59
CA LEU A 303 3.49 10.60 1.56
C LEU A 303 3.25 11.40 2.84
N ARG A 304 3.52 10.82 4.02
CA ARG A 304 3.41 11.53 5.30
C ARG A 304 4.30 12.78 5.34
N HIS A 305 5.54 12.68 4.86
CA HIS A 305 6.45 13.82 4.86
C HIS A 305 5.95 14.95 3.95
N GLN A 306 5.61 14.64 2.69
CA GLN A 306 5.10 15.63 1.74
C GLN A 306 3.76 16.21 2.18
N MET A 307 2.90 15.41 2.83
CA MET A 307 1.66 15.91 3.42
C MET A 307 1.92 16.97 4.48
N LEU A 308 2.95 16.80 5.33
CA LEU A 308 3.32 17.79 6.33
C LEU A 308 3.91 19.06 5.69
N GLU A 309 4.64 18.93 4.57
CA GLU A 309 5.18 20.06 3.81
C GLU A 309 4.09 20.92 3.16
N LEU A 310 2.96 20.33 2.76
CA LEU A 310 1.80 21.07 2.20
C LEU A 310 1.32 22.19 3.14
N ARG A 311 1.56 22.09 4.45
CA ARG A 311 1.23 23.14 5.41
C ARG A 311 2.06 24.42 5.20
N ASN A 312 3.29 24.30 4.74
CA ASN A 312 4.23 25.43 4.66
C ASN A 312 4.10 26.20 3.35
N GLU A 313 3.68 25.54 2.27
CA GLU A 313 3.68 26.09 0.92
C GLU A 313 2.30 26.50 0.41
N ALA A 314 1.22 26.00 1.00
CA ALA A 314 -0.12 26.17 0.47
C ALA A 314 -0.95 27.21 1.22
N ASP A 315 -1.84 27.88 0.48
CA ASP A 315 -2.94 28.64 1.05
C ASP A 315 -3.91 27.67 1.75
N VAL A 316 -3.81 27.61 3.08
CA VAL A 316 -4.60 26.75 3.97
C VAL A 316 -6.10 26.91 3.71
N VAL A 317 -6.55 28.14 3.40
CA VAL A 317 -7.96 28.45 3.12
C VAL A 317 -8.43 27.75 1.85
N LYS A 318 -7.59 27.71 0.82
CA LYS A 318 -7.89 27.05 -0.46
C LYS A 318 -7.86 25.53 -0.34
N LEU A 319 -6.99 24.97 0.51
CA LEU A 319 -6.95 23.52 0.75
C LEU A 319 -8.19 23.03 1.48
N LEU A 320 -8.62 23.76 2.51
CA LEU A 320 -9.78 23.43 3.34
C LEU A 320 -11.10 23.92 2.74
N SER A 321 -11.12 24.37 1.47
CA SER A 321 -12.37 24.80 0.87
C SER A 321 -13.30 23.61 0.68
N GLU A 322 -14.48 23.69 1.28
CA GLU A 322 -15.50 22.66 1.18
C GLU A 322 -16.19 22.67 -0.17
N ASP A 323 -16.90 21.58 -0.48
CA ASP A 323 -17.85 21.57 -1.58
C ASP A 323 -18.91 22.69 -1.38
N SER A 324 -19.26 23.35 -2.48
CA SER A 324 -20.03 24.60 -2.50
C SER A 324 -21.39 24.47 -1.80
N ASP A 325 -22.02 23.30 -1.83
CA ASP A 325 -23.32 23.08 -1.20
C ASP A 325 -23.21 22.76 0.29
N ARG A 326 -22.25 21.90 0.67
CA ARG A 326 -21.98 21.56 2.08
C ARG A 326 -21.48 22.77 2.85
N GLY A 327 -20.55 23.54 2.27
CA GLY A 327 -20.01 24.75 2.88
C GLY A 327 -21.07 25.83 3.07
N ARG A 328 -21.92 26.07 2.06
CA ARG A 328 -23.06 27.01 2.18
C ARG A 328 -24.05 26.60 3.27
N ARG A 329 -24.44 25.32 3.30
CA ARG A 329 -25.37 24.80 4.32
C ARG A 329 -24.79 24.93 5.73
N ARG A 330 -23.51 24.59 5.90
CA ARG A 330 -22.83 24.68 7.20
C ARG A 330 -22.67 26.13 7.67
N ALA A 331 -22.36 27.05 6.75
CA ALA A 331 -22.28 28.47 7.06
C ALA A 331 -23.64 29.04 7.51
N ASP A 332 -24.73 28.70 6.81
CA ASP A 332 -26.09 29.11 7.19
C ASP A 332 -26.50 28.54 8.56
N LEU A 333 -26.20 27.26 8.81
CA LEU A 333 -26.46 26.63 10.12
C LEU A 333 -25.68 27.29 11.26
N LYS A 334 -24.40 27.64 11.04
CA LYS A 334 -23.59 28.37 12.05
C LYS A 334 -24.13 29.77 12.30
N GLN A 335 -24.49 30.51 11.25
CA GLN A 335 -25.08 31.85 11.39
C GLN A 335 -26.46 31.80 12.07
N ARG A 336 -27.25 30.75 11.80
CA ARG A 336 -28.54 30.53 12.46
C ARG A 336 -28.34 30.17 13.93
N LEU A 337 -27.35 29.34 14.25
CA LEU A 337 -26.99 29.01 15.63
C LEU A 337 -26.61 30.29 16.40
N GLU A 338 -25.72 31.11 15.85
CA GLU A 338 -25.28 32.36 16.47
C GLU A 338 -26.45 33.31 16.74
N ARG A 339 -27.33 33.52 15.75
CA ARG A 339 -28.55 34.34 15.91
C ARG A 339 -29.48 33.81 17.00
N LEU A 340 -29.66 32.49 17.08
CA LEU A 340 -30.51 31.87 18.10
C LEU A 340 -29.87 31.96 19.50
N THR A 341 -28.56 31.84 19.61
CA THR A 341 -27.83 32.00 20.88
C THR A 341 -27.92 33.44 21.38
N GLN A 342 -27.72 34.43 20.49
CA GLN A 342 -27.92 35.84 20.82
C GLN A 342 -29.37 36.14 21.24
N ALA A 343 -30.36 35.55 20.57
CA ALA A 343 -31.77 35.68 20.94
C ALA A 343 -32.06 35.06 22.32
N GLN A 344 -31.45 33.92 22.63
CA GLN A 344 -31.56 33.28 23.94
C GLN A 344 -30.95 34.15 25.05
N GLU A 345 -29.75 34.71 24.83
CA GLU A 345 -29.09 35.62 25.78
C GLU A 345 -29.89 36.91 26.00
N MET A 346 -30.47 37.48 24.94
CA MET A 346 -31.34 38.65 25.04
C MET A 346 -32.58 38.37 25.90
N ILE A 347 -33.18 37.20 25.76
CA ILE A 347 -34.34 36.81 26.57
C ILE A 347 -33.93 36.56 28.03
N SER A 348 -32.81 35.87 28.26
CA SER A 348 -32.33 35.60 29.63
C SER A 348 -31.88 36.86 30.38
N ASN A 349 -31.39 37.89 29.67
CA ASN A 349 -30.98 39.16 30.27
C ASN A 349 -32.16 40.12 30.55
N ARG A 350 -33.36 39.80 30.02
CA ARG A 350 -34.57 40.63 30.11
C ARG A 350 -35.66 40.02 30.98
N LEU A 351 -35.59 38.71 31.24
CA LEU A 351 -36.25 38.01 32.34
C LEU A 351 -35.51 38.32 33.65
#